data_AF-A0A8C4VKD7-F1
#
_entry.id   AF-A0A8C4VKD7-F1
#
_cell.length_a   1.000
_cell.length_b   1.000
_cell.length_c   1.000
_cell.angle_alpha   90.00
_cell.angle_beta   90.00
_cell.angle_gamma   90.00
#
_symmetry.space_group_name_H-M   'P 1'
#
loop_
_entity.id
_entity.type
_entity.pdbx_description
1 polymer ?
#
loop_
_entity_poly.entity_id
_entity_poly.type
_entity_poly.pdbx_seq_one_letter_code
_entity_poly.pdbx_strand_id
1 'polypeptide(L)' 'MSEDEEKVNIRRLEPAIQKFIKVAIPTDLERLRKHQINIKKYQKCRLWDRLHEEHINAGRTVQF' A
#
# COMPACT_ATOMS: atom_id res chain seq x y z
N MET A 1 6.56 33.61 30.59
CA MET A 1 6.86 33.87 29.17
C MET A 1 6.69 32.55 28.44
N SER A 2 5.67 32.52 27.59
CA SER A 2 5.40 31.55 26.51
C SER A 2 5.25 30.08 26.89
N GLU A 3 4.04 29.73 27.34
CA GLU A 3 3.41 28.40 27.21
C GLU A 3 3.10 28.06 25.73
N ASP A 4 3.96 28.49 24.81
CA ASP A 4 3.89 28.14 23.39
C ASP A 4 4.58 26.79 23.21
N GLU A 5 4.09 25.82 23.97
CA GLU A 5 4.38 24.41 23.88
C GLU A 5 3.83 23.93 22.53
N GLU A 6 4.62 24.12 21.49
CA GLU A 6 4.75 23.27 20.31
C GLU A 6 3.47 22.55 19.83
N LYS A 7 2.35 23.27 19.73
CA LYS A 7 1.17 22.80 19.00
C LYS A 7 1.52 22.78 17.53
N VAL A 8 2.22 21.74 17.09
CA VAL A 8 2.43 21.44 15.68
C VAL A 8 1.03 21.26 15.08
N ASN A 9 0.51 22.35 14.49
CA ASN A 9 -0.84 22.38 13.97
C ASN A 9 -1.04 21.19 13.03
N ILE A 10 -2.03 20.33 13.34
CA ILE A 10 -2.43 19.13 12.59
C ILE A 10 -2.55 19.42 11.08
N ARG A 11 -2.84 20.67 10.71
CA ARG A 11 -2.83 21.21 9.34
C ARG A 11 -1.55 20.91 8.54
N ARG A 12 -0.39 20.73 9.18
CA ARG A 12 0.87 20.36 8.49
C ARG A 12 0.85 18.92 7.96
N LEU A 13 0.06 18.04 8.57
CA LEU A 13 -0.10 16.65 8.16
C LEU A 13 -1.15 16.49 7.05
N GLU A 14 -2.02 17.48 6.90
CA GLU A 14 -3.15 17.46 5.97
C GLU A 14 -2.73 17.22 4.50
N PRO A 15 -1.65 17.84 3.96
CA PRO A 15 -1.16 17.51 2.63
C PRO A 15 -0.65 16.07 2.50
N ALA A 16 0.00 15.53 3.54
CA ALA A 16 0.49 14.16 3.53
C ALA A 16 -0.67 13.15 3.58
N ILE A 17 -1.69 13.41 4.38
CA ILE A 17 -2.93 12.61 4.43
C ILE A 17 -3.65 12.67 3.08
N GLN A 18 -3.81 13.86 2.50
CA GLN A 18 -4.44 14.02 1.19
C GLN A 18 -3.68 13.26 0.10
N LYS A 19 -2.34 13.30 0.13
CA LYS A 19 -1.49 12.52 -0.78
C LYS A 19 -1.67 11.02 -0.56
N PHE A 20 -1.71 10.56 0.69
CA PHE A 20 -1.94 9.16 1.01
C PHE A 20 -3.30 8.68 0.47
N ILE A 21 -4.36 9.43 0.75
CA ILE A 21 -5.72 9.10 0.31
C ILE A 21 -5.85 9.12 -1.21
N LYS A 22 -5.33 10.15 -1.89
CA LYS A 22 -5.53 10.33 -3.33
C LYS A 22 -4.56 9.51 -4.19
N VAL A 23 -3.41 9.14 -3.66
CA VAL A 23 -2.32 8.53 -4.46
C VAL A 23 -1.92 7.17 -3.92
N ALA A 24 -1.54 7.07 -2.65
CA ALA A 24 -1.05 5.80 -2.10
C ALA A 24 -2.15 4.74 -2.09
N ILE A 25 -3.31 5.04 -1.50
CA ILE A 25 -4.42 4.08 -1.40
C ILE A 25 -4.84 3.54 -2.78
N PRO A 26 -5.15 4.35 -3.81
CA PRO A 26 -5.54 3.82 -5.12
C PRO A 26 -4.42 3.02 -5.78
N THR A 27 -3.16 3.44 -5.63
CA THR A 27 -2.01 2.76 -6.23
C THR A 27 -1.82 1.37 -5.62
N ASP A 28 -1.89 1.27 -4.30
CA ASP A 28 -1.70 0.01 -3.60
C ASP A 28 -2.88 -0.93 -3.82
N LEU A 29 -4.12 -0.41 -3.86
CA LEU A 29 -5.30 -1.18 -4.23
C LEU A 29 -5.19 -1.77 -5.64
N GLU A 30 -4.73 -0.99 -6.62
CA GLU A 30 -4.55 -1.47 -7.99
C GLU A 30 -3.45 -2.55 -8.07
N ARG A 31 -2.35 -2.39 -7.31
CA ARG A 31 -1.30 -3.40 -7.21
C ARG A 31 -1.82 -4.70 -6.58
N LEU A 32 -2.55 -4.61 -5.46
CA LEU A 32 -3.17 -5.75 -4.80
C LEU A 32 -4.15 -6.48 -5.73
N ARG A 33 -4.94 -5.74 -6.51
CA ARG A 33 -5.84 -6.31 -7.52
C ARG A 33 -5.07 -7.10 -8.58
N LYS A 34 -3.93 -6.58 -9.05
CA LYS A 34 -3.06 -7.29 -10.01
C LYS A 34 -2.49 -8.58 -9.42
N HIS A 35 -1.98 -8.52 -8.18
CA HIS A 35 -1.51 -9.71 -7.47
C HIS A 35 -2.62 -10.76 -7.36
N GLN A 36 -3.84 -10.37 -6.97
CA GLN A 36 -4.98 -11.28 -6.89
C GLN A 36 -5.27 -12.00 -8.22
N ILE A 37 -5.21 -11.27 -9.34
CA ILE A 37 -5.40 -11.83 -10.69
C ILE A 37 -4.28 -12.82 -11.01
N ASN A 38 -3.02 -12.47 -10.74
CA ASN A 38 -1.86 -13.31 -11.00
C ASN A 38 -1.88 -14.60 -10.16
N ILE A 39 -2.21 -14.50 -8.87
CA ILE A 39 -2.38 -15.64 -7.97
C ILE A 39 -3.41 -16.63 -8.54
N LYS A 40 -4.61 -16.15 -8.90
CA LYS A 40 -5.66 -16.98 -9.51
C LYS A 40 -5.19 -17.64 -10.81
N LYS A 41 -4.47 -16.88 -11.65
CA LYS A 41 -3.92 -17.37 -12.91
C LYS A 41 -2.88 -18.48 -12.68
N TYR A 42 -1.91 -18.25 -11.79
CA TYR A 42 -0.83 -19.21 -11.52
C TYR A 42 -1.33 -20.46 -10.80
N GLN A 43 -2.30 -20.33 -9.90
CA GLN A 43 -2.98 -21.47 -9.29
C GLN A 43 -3.69 -22.33 -10.34
N LYS A 44 -4.44 -21.72 -11.28
CA LYS A 44 -5.12 -22.46 -12.37
C LYS A 44 -4.13 -23.16 -13.31
N CYS A 45 -3.00 -22.53 -13.61
CA CYS A 45 -1.98 -23.07 -14.50
C CYS A 45 -0.95 -23.99 -13.81
N ARG A 46 -1.08 -24.24 -12.50
CA ARG A 46 -0.13 -25.01 -11.68
C ARG A 46 1.32 -24.50 -11.77
N LEU A 47 1.48 -23.19 -11.90
CA LEU A 47 2.79 -22.52 -11.96
C LEU A 47 3.25 -22.17 -10.53
N TRP A 48 3.70 -23.17 -9.79
CA TRP A 48 3.96 -23.06 -8.35
C TRP A 48 5.07 -22.07 -7.99
N ASP A 49 6.15 -22.02 -8.77
CA ASP A 49 7.26 -21.08 -8.52
C ASP A 49 6.78 -19.63 -8.63
N ARG A 50 6.03 -19.31 -9.69
CA ARG A 50 5.46 -17.98 -9.90
C ARG A 50 4.37 -17.64 -8.88
N LEU A 51 3.59 -18.63 -8.45
CA LEU A 51 2.60 -18.44 -7.39
C LEU A 51 3.28 -18.07 -6.06
N HIS A 52 4.39 -18.74 -5.74
CA HIS A 52 5.15 -18.47 -4.53
C HIS A 52 5.77 -17.07 -4.54
N GLU A 53 6.41 -16.69 -5.65
CA GLU A 53 6.94 -15.33 -5.85
C GLU A 53 5.85 -14.26 -5.73
N GLU A 54 4.69 -14.48 -6.33
CA GLU A 54 3.57 -13.54 -6.24
C GLU A 54 3.02 -13.38 -4.83
N HIS A 55 2.97 -14.44 -4.02
CA HIS A 55 2.57 -14.31 -2.62
C HIS A 55 3.56 -13.47 -1.82
N ILE A 56 4.86 -13.64 -2.04
CA ILE A 56 5.90 -12.82 -1.40
C ILE A 56 5.75 -11.35 -1.83
N ASN A 57 5.58 -11.12 -3.14
CA ASN A 57 5.44 -9.77 -3.69
C ASN A 57 4.17 -9.08 -3.20
N ALA A 58 3.04 -9.78 -3.16
CA ALA A 58 1.78 -9.26 -2.62
C ALA A 58 1.90 -8.88 -1.13
N GLY A 59 2.61 -9.70 -0.33
CA GLY A 59 2.86 -9.40 1.07
C GLY A 59 3.73 -8.15 1.29
N ARG A 60 4.66 -7.86 0.37
CA ARG A 60 5.52 -6.67 0.41
C ARG A 60 4.81 -5.39 -0.04
N THR A 61 3.74 -5.48 -0.84
CA THR A 61 3.02 -4.32 -1.38
C THR A 61 2.34 -3.45 -0.32
N VAL A 62 2.04 -3.99 0.87
CA VAL A 62 1.33 -3.25 1.95
C VAL A 62 2.26 -2.94 3.13
N GLN A 63 3.51 -3.41 3.12
CA GLN A 63 4.48 -3.10 4.17
C GLN A 63 5.12 -1.74 3.87
N PHE A 64 4.61 -0.69 4.52
CA PHE A 64 5.27 0.62 4.65
C PHE A 64 6.04 0.69 5.97
#